data_AF-A0A151IGJ1-F1
#
_entry.id   AF-A0A151IGJ1-F1
#
_cell.length_a   1.000
_cell.length_b   1.000
_cell.length_c   1.000
_cell.angle_alpha   90.00
_cell.angle_beta   90.00
_cell.angle_gamma   90.00
#
_symmetry.space_group_name_H-M   'P 1'
#
loop_
_entity.id
_entity.type
_entity.pdbx_description
1 polymer ?
#
loop_
_entity_poly.entity_id
_entity_poly.type
_entity_poly.pdbx_seq_one_letter_code
_entity_poly.pdbx_strand_id
1 'polypeptide(L)'
;DKWLEFKNHCRKERVPFVVYADLECALEKTANDPTTSTYTYQHHNVFSIGYYVYCSYDNSLSGYRFHRDKDCISWFADELKNLAHSVQSIISTNVPMDFTRDDWEEFNNATHCHVCEKPFMKDDKRARDHCHLTGRYRGPAHSNCNLNYKNSRCIPVVFHNLTGYDAHFIIKEIATAYEGRVDLLPIIKEKYISFTKHVDDTYDKKNCIQLRFIDSYRFIAFSLDKLLSFLSKDKLRVLRREFSHLSEKNFNLLTPKGVFPYEYIDCSEKLN
;
A
#
# COMPACT_ATOMS: atom_id res chain seq x y z
N ASP A 1 -18.52 -33.28 5.63
CA ASP A 1 -17.46 -32.28 5.94
C ASP A 1 -17.38 -31.20 4.87
N LYS A 2 -17.65 -29.94 5.22
CA LYS A 2 -17.41 -28.80 4.33
C LYS A 2 -16.01 -28.25 4.63
N TRP A 3 -14.99 -28.81 3.99
CA TRP A 3 -13.64 -28.29 4.06
C TRP A 3 -13.58 -26.94 3.33
N LEU A 4 -13.09 -25.90 4.01
CA LEU A 4 -12.81 -24.61 3.38
C LEU A 4 -11.50 -24.73 2.61
N GLU A 5 -11.53 -24.46 1.31
CA GLU A 5 -10.32 -24.44 0.47
C GLU A 5 -10.09 -23.06 -0.17
N PHE A 6 -8.83 -22.71 -0.36
CA PHE A 6 -8.45 -21.52 -1.11
C PHE A 6 -8.69 -21.74 -2.61
N LYS A 7 -9.44 -20.83 -3.25
CA LYS A 7 -9.61 -20.85 -4.72
C LYS A 7 -8.47 -20.14 -5.46
N ASN A 8 -8.01 -19.02 -4.91
CA ASN A 8 -6.96 -18.19 -5.51
C ASN A 8 -5.70 -18.24 -4.64
N HIS A 9 -4.88 -19.27 -4.84
CA HIS A 9 -3.69 -19.50 -4.01
C HIS A 9 -2.69 -18.35 -4.07
N CYS A 10 -2.55 -17.64 -5.20
CA CYS A 10 -1.67 -16.47 -5.31
C CYS A 10 -2.00 -15.34 -4.29
N ARG A 11 -3.21 -15.31 -3.73
CA ARG A 11 -3.60 -14.36 -2.67
C ARG A 11 -3.08 -14.75 -1.28
N LYS A 12 -2.48 -15.95 -1.14
CA LYS A 12 -1.74 -16.34 0.07
C LYS A 12 -0.40 -15.59 0.16
N GLU A 13 0.17 -15.18 -0.97
CA GLU A 13 1.43 -14.44 -0.98
C GLU A 13 1.26 -13.03 -0.41
N ARG A 14 2.25 -12.63 0.39
CA ARG A 14 2.36 -11.26 0.87
C ARG A 14 2.63 -10.34 -0.32
N VAL A 15 1.92 -9.21 -0.36
CA VAL A 15 2.20 -8.17 -1.35
C VAL A 15 3.63 -7.62 -1.16
N PRO A 16 4.41 -7.45 -2.24
CA PRO A 16 5.80 -7.05 -2.13
C PRO A 16 5.95 -5.60 -1.66
N PHE A 17 5.06 -4.72 -2.12
CA PHE A 17 5.08 -3.29 -1.82
C PHE A 17 3.72 -2.84 -1.27
N VAL A 18 3.75 -1.95 -0.28
CA VAL A 18 2.59 -1.27 0.30
C VAL A 18 2.96 0.18 0.56
N VAL A 19 2.05 1.11 0.29
CA VAL A 19 2.20 2.53 0.64
C VAL A 19 1.27 2.83 1.80
N TYR A 20 1.76 3.49 2.84
CA TYR A 20 0.95 4.07 3.90
C TYR A 20 1.04 5.58 3.78
N ALA A 21 -0.09 6.27 3.70
CA ALA A 21 -0.11 7.71 3.46
C ALA A 21 -1.12 8.42 4.36
N ASP A 22 -0.87 9.71 4.57
CA ASP A 22 -1.68 10.62 5.36
C ASP A 22 -1.51 12.04 4.82
N LEU A 23 -2.56 12.87 4.90
CA LEU A 23 -2.51 14.27 4.45
C LEU A 23 -3.01 15.20 5.54
N GLU A 24 -2.61 16.46 5.44
CA GLU A 24 -3.05 17.52 6.34
C GLU A 24 -3.57 18.72 5.54
N CYS A 25 -4.62 19.33 6.07
CA CYS A 25 -5.29 20.48 5.46
C CYS A 25 -5.19 21.71 6.35
N ALA A 26 -5.03 22.88 5.73
CA ALA A 26 -5.30 24.17 6.33
C ALA A 26 -6.81 24.44 6.22
N LEU A 27 -7.41 24.96 7.29
CA LEU A 27 -8.84 25.21 7.37
C LEU A 27 -9.14 26.69 7.16
N GLU A 28 -9.19 27.09 5.89
CA GLU A 28 -9.45 28.46 5.47
C GLU A 28 -10.88 28.86 5.85
N LYS A 29 -11.05 29.91 6.65
CA LYS A 29 -12.37 30.40 7.05
C LYS A 29 -13.07 31.03 5.84
N THR A 30 -14.29 30.61 5.56
CA THR A 30 -15.09 31.20 4.49
C THR A 30 -15.85 32.42 5.02
N ALA A 31 -15.99 33.46 4.20
CA ALA A 31 -16.80 34.62 4.56
C ALA A 31 -18.29 34.22 4.65
N ASN A 32 -18.97 34.65 5.71
CA ASN A 32 -20.40 34.39 5.86
C ASN A 32 -21.18 35.24 4.85
N ASP A 33 -21.94 34.58 3.97
CA ASP A 33 -22.96 35.25 3.17
C ASP A 33 -24.26 35.35 3.99
N PRO A 34 -24.68 36.55 4.41
CA PRO A 34 -25.89 36.73 5.21
C PRO A 34 -27.19 36.44 4.43
N THR A 35 -27.12 36.17 3.12
CA THR A 35 -28.31 35.90 2.28
C THR A 35 -28.65 34.40 2.19
N THR A 36 -27.76 33.51 2.62
CA THR A 36 -27.95 32.05 2.55
C THR A 36 -28.26 31.44 3.91
N SER A 37 -29.27 30.59 4.00
CA SER A 37 -29.61 29.83 5.22
C SER A 37 -28.62 28.69 5.54
N THR A 38 -27.75 28.33 4.59
CA THR A 38 -26.61 27.42 4.76
C THR A 38 -25.34 28.12 4.33
N TYR A 39 -24.31 28.12 5.19
CA TYR A 39 -23.01 28.71 4.89
C TYR A 39 -21.92 27.64 4.94
N THR A 40 -20.96 27.73 4.02
CA THR A 40 -19.74 26.92 4.09
C THR A 40 -18.91 27.44 5.27
N TYR A 41 -18.64 26.58 6.25
CA TYR A 41 -17.92 26.99 7.45
C TYR A 41 -16.42 27.20 7.15
N GLN A 42 -15.79 26.20 6.53
CA GLN A 42 -14.37 26.19 6.23
C GLN A 42 -14.10 25.54 4.87
N HIS A 43 -13.09 26.05 4.18
CA HIS A 43 -12.52 25.43 3.00
C HIS A 43 -11.26 24.68 3.40
N HIS A 44 -11.23 23.37 3.13
CA HIS A 44 -10.12 22.51 3.49
C HIS A 44 -9.13 22.48 2.33
N ASN A 45 -7.97 23.10 2.52
CA ASN A 45 -6.92 23.18 1.51
C ASN A 45 -5.76 22.26 1.90
N VAL A 46 -5.50 21.22 1.10
CA VAL A 46 -4.40 20.29 1.39
C VAL A 46 -3.08 21.03 1.20
N PHE A 47 -2.20 20.95 2.19
CA PHE A 47 -0.89 21.61 2.14
C PHE A 47 0.26 20.63 2.37
N SER A 48 -0.01 19.46 2.93
CA SER A 48 1.01 18.49 3.26
C SER A 48 0.51 17.09 3.01
N ILE A 49 1.38 16.26 2.45
CA ILE A 49 1.15 14.82 2.33
C ILE A 49 2.44 14.09 2.69
N GLY A 50 2.30 13.05 3.52
CA GLY A 50 3.38 12.17 3.91
C GLY A 50 3.02 10.74 3.52
N TYR A 51 4.00 9.99 3.04
CA TYR A 51 3.82 8.57 2.80
C TYR A 51 5.07 7.76 3.10
N TYR A 52 4.85 6.49 3.40
CA TYR A 52 5.87 5.50 3.66
C TYR A 52 5.68 4.32 2.72
N VAL A 53 6.70 4.03 1.90
CA VAL A 53 6.75 2.81 1.10
C VAL A 53 7.37 1.72 1.95
N TYR A 54 6.66 0.60 2.09
CA TYR A 54 7.14 -0.61 2.73
C TYR A 54 7.37 -1.70 1.68
N CYS A 55 8.59 -2.21 1.62
CA CYS A 55 8.95 -3.40 0.85
C CYS A 55 9.14 -4.58 1.80
N SER A 56 8.49 -5.71 1.50
CA SER A 56 8.43 -6.85 2.42
C SER A 56 9.66 -7.77 2.38
N TYR A 57 10.53 -7.63 1.38
CA TYR A 57 11.68 -8.51 1.17
C TYR A 57 13.03 -7.76 1.12
N ASP A 58 13.04 -6.48 0.75
CA ASP A 58 14.24 -5.65 0.75
C ASP A 58 13.96 -4.31 1.41
N ASN A 59 14.52 -4.12 2.60
CA ASN A 59 14.27 -2.91 3.37
C ASN A 59 14.91 -1.66 2.75
N SER A 60 15.93 -1.79 1.90
CA SER A 60 16.55 -0.65 1.23
C SER A 60 15.60 0.04 0.24
N LEU A 61 14.57 -0.67 -0.23
CA LEU A 61 13.50 -0.16 -1.07
C LEU A 61 12.35 0.48 -0.27
N SER A 62 12.45 0.50 1.07
CA SER A 62 11.48 1.16 1.93
C SER A 62 11.95 2.56 2.29
N GLY A 63 11.02 3.50 2.48
CA GLY A 63 11.39 4.83 2.92
C GLY A 63 10.19 5.75 3.12
N TYR A 64 10.40 6.74 3.99
CA TYR A 64 9.48 7.85 4.22
C TYR A 64 9.77 9.02 3.27
N ARG A 65 8.73 9.62 2.70
CA ARG A 65 8.79 10.88 1.97
C ARG A 65 7.60 11.75 2.34
N PHE A 66 7.78 13.05 2.25
CA PHE A 66 6.72 14.01 2.47
C PHE A 66 6.96 15.25 1.62
N HIS A 67 5.88 15.96 1.32
CA HIS A 67 5.94 17.25 0.65
C HIS A 67 4.97 18.22 1.30
N ARG A 68 5.39 19.47 1.44
CA ARG A 68 4.63 20.55 2.08
C ARG A 68 4.57 21.75 1.17
N ASP A 69 3.57 21.78 0.31
CA ASP A 69 3.27 22.92 -0.55
C ASP A 69 1.89 22.72 -1.20
N LYS A 70 1.41 23.73 -1.94
CA LYS A 70 0.13 23.73 -2.66
C LYS A 70 0.05 22.67 -3.75
N ASP A 71 1.19 22.21 -4.27
CA ASP A 71 1.29 21.16 -5.29
C ASP A 71 1.47 19.75 -4.69
N CYS A 72 1.26 19.57 -3.37
CA CYS A 72 1.46 18.28 -2.70
C CYS A 72 0.66 17.12 -3.27
N ILE A 73 -0.57 17.36 -3.75
CA ILE A 73 -1.38 16.29 -4.35
C ILE A 73 -0.83 15.87 -5.72
N SER A 74 -0.42 16.83 -6.57
CA SER A 74 0.20 16.54 -7.86
C SER A 74 1.56 15.87 -7.68
N TRP A 75 2.38 16.36 -6.75
CA TRP A 75 3.65 15.72 -6.38
C TRP A 75 3.44 14.28 -5.92
N PHE A 76 2.44 14.02 -5.09
CA PHE A 76 2.12 12.66 -4.63
C PHE A 76 1.67 11.75 -5.79
N ALA A 77 0.88 12.28 -6.72
CA ALA A 77 0.47 11.53 -7.91
C ALA A 77 1.69 11.12 -8.76
N ASP A 78 2.63 12.03 -8.97
CA ASP A 78 3.88 11.76 -9.70
C ASP A 78 4.76 10.75 -8.97
N GLU A 79 4.89 10.86 -7.64
CA GLU A 79 5.64 9.90 -6.83
C GLU A 79 5.05 8.48 -6.92
N LEU A 80 3.72 8.35 -6.87
CA LEU A 80 3.05 7.06 -7.04
C LEU A 80 3.25 6.47 -8.45
N LYS A 81 3.25 7.31 -9.48
CA LYS A 81 3.55 6.90 -10.86
C LYS A 81 4.99 6.39 -10.97
N ASN A 82 5.96 7.14 -10.43
CA ASN A 82 7.37 6.75 -10.42
C ASN A 82 7.59 5.44 -9.65
N LEU A 83 6.92 5.28 -8.51
CA LEU A 83 6.92 4.03 -7.74
C LEU A 83 6.37 2.88 -8.58
N ALA A 84 5.25 3.06 -9.28
CA ALA A 84 4.67 2.03 -10.11
C ALA A 84 5.60 1.59 -11.25
N HIS A 85 6.26 2.52 -11.94
CA HIS A 85 7.26 2.17 -12.96
C HIS A 85 8.48 1.46 -12.37
N SER A 86 8.96 1.90 -11.21
CA SER A 86 10.08 1.25 -10.51
C SER A 86 9.73 -0.19 -10.13
N VAL A 87 8.54 -0.40 -9.56
CA VAL A 87 8.04 -1.74 -9.19
C VAL A 87 7.80 -2.60 -10.43
N GLN A 88 7.33 -2.02 -11.54
CA GLN A 88 7.19 -2.74 -12.80
C GLN A 88 8.54 -3.29 -13.28
N SER A 89 9.59 -2.47 -13.26
CA SER A 89 10.95 -2.88 -13.64
C SER A 89 11.47 -4.02 -12.76
N ILE A 90 11.23 -3.92 -11.44
CA ILE A 90 11.61 -4.94 -10.46
C ILE A 90 10.88 -6.26 -10.73
N ILE A 91 9.54 -6.23 -10.89
CA ILE A 91 8.73 -7.45 -11.09
C ILE A 91 8.98 -8.10 -12.46
N SER A 92 9.38 -7.32 -13.46
CA SER A 92 9.77 -7.85 -14.78
C SER A 92 11.13 -8.55 -14.77
N THR A 93 11.96 -8.31 -13.75
CA THR A 93 13.29 -8.91 -13.62
C THR A 93 13.22 -10.16 -12.75
N ASN A 94 13.36 -11.34 -13.36
CA ASN A 94 13.34 -12.61 -12.63
C ASN A 94 14.71 -12.87 -11.99
N VAL A 95 14.78 -12.84 -10.66
CA VAL A 95 15.95 -13.28 -9.91
C VAL A 95 16.09 -14.81 -10.06
N PRO A 96 17.26 -15.32 -10.47
CA PRO A 96 17.49 -16.76 -10.57
C PRO A 96 17.24 -17.47 -9.24
N MET A 97 16.71 -18.69 -9.31
CA MET A 97 16.45 -19.49 -8.12
C MET A 97 17.76 -19.88 -7.43
N ASP A 98 17.83 -19.61 -6.13
CA ASP A 98 18.83 -20.20 -5.25
C ASP A 98 18.31 -21.57 -4.80
N PHE A 99 19.00 -22.64 -5.20
CA PHE A 99 18.54 -24.02 -5.03
C PHE A 99 19.66 -24.90 -4.48
N THR A 100 19.57 -25.19 -3.19
CA THR A 100 20.59 -25.91 -2.41
C THR A 100 20.44 -27.43 -2.52
N ARG A 101 21.36 -28.17 -1.91
CA ARG A 101 21.26 -29.65 -1.83
C ARG A 101 20.09 -30.10 -0.96
N ASP A 102 19.84 -29.40 0.13
CA ASP A 102 18.72 -29.71 1.03
C ASP A 102 17.39 -29.46 0.31
N ASP A 103 17.30 -28.41 -0.52
CA ASP A 103 16.11 -28.16 -1.35
C ASP A 103 15.88 -29.27 -2.38
N TRP A 104 16.94 -29.87 -2.92
CA TRP A 104 16.83 -31.04 -3.82
C TRP A 104 16.23 -32.24 -3.09
N GLU A 105 16.66 -32.50 -1.86
CA GLU A 105 16.14 -33.61 -1.05
C GLU A 105 14.66 -33.37 -0.69
N GLU A 106 14.31 -32.16 -0.25
CA GLU A 106 12.93 -31.78 0.03
C GLU A 106 12.05 -31.96 -1.22
N PHE A 107 12.49 -31.41 -2.36
CA PHE A 107 11.74 -31.47 -3.62
C PHE A 107 11.53 -32.92 -4.09
N ASN A 108 12.55 -33.76 -4.01
CA ASN A 108 12.48 -35.14 -4.48
C ASN A 108 11.58 -36.02 -3.59
N ASN A 109 11.61 -35.80 -2.28
CA ASN A 109 10.82 -36.55 -1.30
C ASN A 109 9.41 -36.02 -1.11
N ALA A 110 9.09 -34.85 -1.65
CA ALA A 110 7.81 -34.22 -1.50
C ALA A 110 6.65 -35.05 -2.06
N THR A 111 5.65 -35.28 -1.21
CA THR A 111 4.43 -36.01 -1.54
C THR A 111 3.27 -35.09 -1.89
N HIS A 112 3.33 -33.81 -1.50
CA HIS A 112 2.24 -32.84 -1.67
C HIS A 112 2.75 -31.52 -2.25
N CYS A 113 1.89 -30.86 -3.03
CA CYS A 113 2.13 -29.53 -3.56
C CYS A 113 2.02 -28.47 -2.46
N HIS A 114 3.03 -27.62 -2.27
CA HIS A 114 2.99 -26.60 -1.21
C HIS A 114 1.93 -25.50 -1.47
N VAL A 115 1.51 -25.30 -2.73
CA VAL A 115 0.55 -24.25 -3.11
C VAL A 115 -0.89 -24.68 -2.81
N CYS A 116 -1.29 -25.83 -3.34
CA CYS A 116 -2.66 -26.35 -3.26
C CYS A 116 -2.85 -27.45 -2.23
N GLU A 117 -1.78 -27.91 -1.59
CA GLU A 117 -1.78 -28.90 -0.51
C GLU A 117 -2.30 -30.29 -0.93
N LYS A 118 -2.51 -30.52 -2.23
CA LYS A 118 -2.93 -31.82 -2.79
C LYS A 118 -1.73 -32.72 -3.07
N PRO A 119 -1.88 -34.05 -2.95
CA PRO A 119 -0.81 -35.00 -3.24
C PRO A 119 -0.42 -34.98 -4.71
N PHE A 120 0.85 -35.27 -5.00
CA PHE A 120 1.32 -35.52 -6.35
C PHE A 120 0.92 -36.92 -6.81
N MET A 121 0.30 -37.02 -7.98
CA MET A 121 0.04 -38.30 -8.65
C MET A 121 1.29 -38.76 -9.43
N LYS A 122 1.32 -40.04 -9.81
CA LYS A 122 2.47 -40.67 -10.47
C LYS A 122 2.90 -39.96 -11.76
N ASP A 123 1.94 -39.35 -12.47
CA ASP A 123 2.17 -38.67 -13.74
C ASP A 123 2.30 -37.14 -13.61
N ASP A 124 2.21 -36.60 -12.38
CA ASP A 124 2.31 -35.16 -12.16
C ASP A 124 3.74 -34.65 -12.36
N LYS A 125 3.87 -33.60 -13.17
CA LYS A 125 5.11 -32.85 -13.31
C LYS A 125 5.27 -31.87 -12.14
N ARG A 126 6.20 -32.20 -11.24
CA ARG A 126 6.64 -31.32 -10.14
C ARG A 126 7.47 -30.16 -10.68
N ALA A 127 7.08 -28.96 -10.31
CA ALA A 127 7.79 -27.70 -10.59
C ALA A 127 8.43 -27.17 -9.31
N ARG A 128 9.56 -26.47 -9.46
CA ARG A 128 10.27 -25.83 -8.37
C ARG A 128 9.81 -24.37 -8.26
N ASP A 129 8.82 -24.13 -7.41
CA ASP A 129 8.32 -22.78 -7.17
C ASP A 129 9.35 -21.98 -6.38
N HIS A 130 9.57 -20.75 -6.80
CA HIS A 130 10.49 -19.84 -6.13
C HIS A 130 9.97 -18.40 -6.24
N CYS A 131 10.42 -17.56 -5.32
CA CYS A 131 10.13 -16.14 -5.37
C CYS A 131 10.97 -15.46 -6.45
N HIS A 132 10.34 -14.90 -7.48
CA HIS A 132 11.07 -14.19 -8.55
C HIS A 132 11.75 -12.89 -8.09
N LEU A 133 11.40 -12.38 -6.91
CA LEU A 133 11.98 -11.16 -6.34
C LEU A 133 13.23 -11.43 -5.51
N THR A 134 13.34 -12.61 -4.89
CA THR A 134 14.45 -12.95 -3.98
C THR A 134 15.25 -14.17 -4.43
N GLY A 135 14.81 -14.91 -5.45
CA GLY A 135 15.38 -16.20 -5.84
C GLY A 135 15.07 -17.35 -4.88
N ARG A 136 14.53 -17.08 -3.69
CA ARG A 136 14.32 -18.10 -2.65
C ARG A 136 13.34 -19.18 -3.11
N TYR A 137 13.77 -20.44 -3.03
CA TYR A 137 12.91 -21.60 -3.20
C TYR A 137 11.77 -21.61 -2.17
N ARG A 138 10.54 -21.85 -2.64
CA ARG A 138 9.33 -21.88 -1.80
C ARG A 138 8.82 -23.29 -1.57
N GLY A 139 8.98 -24.16 -2.56
CA GLY A 139 8.57 -25.54 -2.42
C GLY A 139 8.21 -26.24 -3.73
N PRO A 140 7.85 -27.52 -3.62
CA PRO A 140 7.42 -28.36 -4.73
C PRO A 140 5.98 -28.04 -5.09
N ALA A 141 5.71 -27.68 -6.33
CA ALA A 141 4.38 -27.32 -6.79
C ALA A 141 3.95 -28.16 -8.00
N HIS A 142 2.64 -28.35 -8.18
CA HIS A 142 2.14 -28.79 -9.49
C HIS A 142 2.52 -27.75 -10.53
N SER A 143 2.84 -28.19 -11.76
CA SER A 143 3.20 -27.27 -12.84
C SER A 143 2.16 -26.17 -13.08
N ASN A 144 0.87 -26.51 -13.02
CA ASN A 144 -0.21 -25.53 -13.13
C ASN A 144 -0.30 -24.60 -11.90
N CYS A 145 -0.04 -25.10 -10.69
CA CYS A 145 -0.01 -24.26 -9.49
C CYS A 145 1.12 -23.23 -9.60
N ASN A 146 2.33 -23.67 -9.93
CA ASN A 146 3.51 -22.82 -10.14
C ASN A 146 3.23 -21.69 -11.17
N LEU A 147 2.65 -22.04 -12.32
CA LEU A 147 2.33 -21.06 -13.36
C LEU A 147 1.33 -19.99 -12.89
N ASN A 148 0.44 -20.33 -11.96
CA ASN A 148 -0.58 -19.42 -11.45
C ASN A 148 -0.18 -18.73 -10.13
N TYR A 149 0.92 -19.15 -9.49
CA TYR A 149 1.39 -18.61 -8.21
C TYR A 149 2.29 -17.39 -8.40
N LYS A 150 1.76 -16.36 -9.05
CA LYS A 150 2.52 -15.15 -9.42
C LYS A 150 2.47 -14.08 -8.34
N ASN A 151 3.53 -13.27 -8.26
CA ASN A 151 3.55 -12.06 -7.43
C ASN A 151 2.42 -11.10 -7.83
N SER A 152 1.80 -10.47 -6.83
CA SER A 152 0.81 -9.42 -7.04
C SER A 152 1.46 -8.20 -7.71
N ARG A 153 0.82 -7.69 -8.77
CA ARG A 153 1.11 -6.38 -9.37
C ARG A 153 0.28 -5.24 -8.79
N CYS A 154 -0.50 -5.53 -7.76
CA CYS A 154 -1.28 -4.54 -7.03
C CYS A 154 -0.49 -4.07 -5.81
N ILE A 155 -0.22 -2.76 -5.76
CA ILE A 155 0.34 -2.03 -4.64
C ILE A 155 -0.83 -1.38 -3.88
N PRO A 156 -1.12 -1.82 -2.65
CA PRO A 156 -2.09 -1.14 -1.81
C PRO A 156 -1.55 0.22 -1.38
N VAL A 157 -2.35 1.27 -1.54
CA VAL A 157 -2.12 2.60 -0.98
C VAL A 157 -3.11 2.79 0.16
N VAL A 158 -2.61 2.82 1.38
CA VAL A 158 -3.38 2.70 2.61
C VAL A 158 -3.44 4.05 3.29
N PHE A 159 -4.66 4.55 3.48
CA PHE A 159 -4.94 5.68 4.37
C PHE A 159 -5.81 5.18 5.53
N HIS A 160 -5.86 5.92 6.64
CA HIS A 160 -6.73 5.61 7.75
C HIS A 160 -7.93 6.55 7.75
N ASN A 161 -9.13 6.01 7.51
CA ASN A 161 -10.35 6.78 7.22
C ASN A 161 -10.35 7.47 5.84
N LEU A 162 -9.71 6.85 4.85
CA LEU A 162 -9.66 7.30 3.45
C LEU A 162 -11.03 7.75 2.94
N THR A 163 -12.04 6.90 3.14
CA THR A 163 -13.39 7.09 2.58
C THR A 163 -14.09 8.29 3.17
N GLY A 164 -13.72 8.67 4.40
CA GLY A 164 -14.36 9.73 5.15
C GLY A 164 -13.77 11.11 4.90
N TYR A 165 -12.55 11.20 4.35
CA TYR A 165 -11.84 12.46 4.24
C TYR A 165 -10.89 12.52 3.03
N ASP A 166 -9.77 11.79 3.08
CA ASP A 166 -8.64 11.99 2.15
C ASP A 166 -8.99 11.72 0.69
N ALA A 167 -9.89 10.75 0.43
CA ALA A 167 -10.27 10.35 -0.92
C ALA A 167 -10.78 11.52 -1.76
N HIS A 168 -11.50 12.47 -1.13
CA HIS A 168 -12.11 13.61 -1.80
C HIS A 168 -11.08 14.56 -2.40
N PHE A 169 -9.89 14.65 -1.79
CA PHE A 169 -8.82 15.53 -2.25
C PHE A 169 -7.96 14.88 -3.34
N ILE A 170 -7.72 13.57 -3.24
CA ILE A 170 -6.73 12.90 -4.09
C ILE A 170 -7.32 12.25 -5.34
N ILE A 171 -8.58 11.80 -5.31
CA ILE A 171 -9.13 10.93 -6.37
C ILE A 171 -9.10 11.58 -7.75
N LYS A 172 -9.39 12.87 -7.83
CA LYS A 172 -9.40 13.62 -9.10
C LYS A 172 -8.00 13.67 -9.70
N GLU A 173 -7.01 14.10 -8.91
CA GLU A 173 -5.63 14.20 -9.37
C GLU A 173 -5.07 12.84 -9.77
N ILE A 174 -5.26 11.81 -8.94
CA ILE A 174 -4.81 10.44 -9.25
C ILE A 174 -5.47 9.91 -10.53
N ALA A 175 -6.73 10.26 -10.78
CA ALA A 175 -7.41 9.82 -12.00
C ALA A 175 -6.83 10.49 -13.25
N THR A 176 -6.42 11.76 -13.18
CA THR A 176 -6.08 12.58 -14.35
C THR A 176 -4.59 12.84 -14.57
N ALA A 177 -3.74 12.72 -13.55
CA ALA A 177 -2.32 13.10 -13.60
C ALA A 177 -1.51 12.27 -14.61
N TYR A 178 -1.92 11.03 -14.90
CA TYR A 178 -1.26 10.16 -15.86
C TYR A 178 -2.24 9.17 -16.51
N GLU A 179 -1.84 8.61 -17.66
CA GLU A 179 -2.67 7.64 -18.39
C GLU A 179 -2.93 6.36 -17.61
N GLY A 180 -4.05 5.72 -17.96
CA GLY A 180 -4.46 4.43 -17.43
C GLY A 180 -5.82 4.48 -16.76
N ARG A 181 -6.53 3.36 -16.85
CA ARG A 181 -7.93 3.27 -16.40
C ARG A 181 -8.05 3.38 -14.88
N VAL A 182 -9.22 3.80 -14.43
CA VAL A 182 -9.60 3.84 -13.01
C VAL A 182 -10.75 2.87 -12.79
N ASP A 183 -10.58 1.92 -11.89
CA ASP A 183 -11.65 1.06 -11.41
C ASP A 183 -12.16 1.61 -10.07
N LEU A 184 -13.48 1.78 -9.94
CA LEU A 184 -14.12 2.27 -8.72
C LEU A 184 -14.99 1.17 -8.11
N LEU A 185 -14.93 1.05 -6.78
CA LEU A 185 -15.93 0.30 -6.00
C LEU A 185 -16.76 1.30 -5.19
N PRO A 186 -17.83 1.89 -5.77
CA PRO A 186 -18.63 2.92 -5.11
C PRO A 186 -19.58 2.32 -4.06
N ILE A 187 -19.85 3.11 -3.01
CA ILE A 187 -21.02 2.92 -2.12
C ILE A 187 -22.14 3.83 -2.61
N ILE A 188 -21.83 5.11 -2.75
CA ILE A 188 -22.70 6.16 -3.31
C ILE A 188 -21.83 7.07 -4.19
N LYS A 189 -22.44 8.07 -4.84
CA LYS A 189 -21.73 8.99 -5.76
C LYS A 189 -20.48 9.64 -5.14
N GLU A 190 -20.51 9.90 -3.84
CA GLU A 190 -19.47 10.63 -3.11
C GLU A 190 -18.56 9.71 -2.28
N LYS A 191 -18.94 8.46 -2.03
CA LYS A 191 -18.18 7.55 -1.15
C LYS A 191 -17.80 6.29 -1.88
N TYR A 192 -16.52 5.96 -1.85
CA TYR A 192 -15.95 4.79 -2.51
C TYR A 192 -15.34 3.84 -1.48
N ILE A 193 -15.60 2.54 -1.58
CA ILE A 193 -14.96 1.50 -0.78
C ILE A 193 -13.45 1.46 -1.07
N SER A 194 -13.12 1.56 -2.35
CA SER A 194 -11.76 1.61 -2.86
C SER A 194 -11.80 2.13 -4.28
N PHE A 195 -10.72 2.75 -4.72
CA PHE A 195 -10.47 3.03 -6.13
C PHE A 195 -9.10 2.48 -6.51
N THR A 196 -8.97 2.04 -7.76
CA THR A 196 -7.72 1.48 -8.29
C THR A 196 -7.33 2.25 -9.54
N LYS A 197 -6.12 2.81 -9.54
CA LYS A 197 -5.51 3.41 -10.72
C LYS A 197 -4.59 2.37 -11.36
N HIS A 198 -4.80 2.09 -12.64
CA HIS A 198 -3.89 1.29 -13.45
C HIS A 198 -2.87 2.25 -14.05
N VAL A 199 -1.58 1.93 -13.91
CA VAL A 199 -0.50 2.76 -14.45
C VAL A 199 -0.08 2.16 -15.77
N ASP A 200 -0.59 2.70 -16.88
CA ASP A 200 -0.29 2.17 -18.21
C ASP A 200 1.22 2.27 -18.48
N ASP A 201 1.81 1.16 -18.93
CA ASP A 201 3.14 1.14 -19.50
C ASP A 201 3.03 1.07 -21.03
N THR A 202 3.97 1.70 -21.71
CA THR A 202 4.07 1.82 -23.16
C THR A 202 4.13 0.46 -23.89
N TYR A 203 4.51 -0.62 -23.21
CA TYR A 203 4.76 -1.93 -23.82
C TYR A 203 3.66 -2.99 -23.62
N ASP A 204 2.94 -3.00 -22.49
CA ASP A 204 1.91 -4.02 -22.22
C ASP A 204 0.78 -3.54 -21.29
N LYS A 205 -0.33 -3.12 -21.90
CA LYS A 205 -1.54 -2.65 -21.19
C LYS A 205 -2.24 -3.74 -20.37
N LYS A 206 -1.94 -5.04 -20.57
CA LYS A 206 -2.56 -6.14 -19.80
C LYS A 206 -1.82 -6.46 -18.51
N ASN A 207 -0.57 -6.00 -18.37
CA ASN A 207 0.33 -6.39 -17.28
C ASN A 207 0.85 -5.20 -16.46
N CYS A 208 0.09 -4.10 -16.42
CA CYS A 208 0.44 -2.91 -15.66
C CYS A 208 0.35 -3.07 -14.14
N ILE A 209 1.08 -2.22 -13.42
CA ILE A 209 0.96 -2.06 -11.97
C ILE A 209 -0.36 -1.37 -11.64
N GLN A 210 -0.97 -1.84 -10.56
CA GLN A 210 -2.22 -1.31 -10.03
C GLN A 210 -1.97 -0.64 -8.68
N LEU A 211 -2.34 0.62 -8.55
CA LEU A 211 -2.34 1.35 -7.28
C LEU A 211 -3.76 1.28 -6.71
N ARG A 212 -3.96 0.46 -5.68
CA ARG A 212 -5.28 0.28 -5.05
C ARG A 212 -5.37 1.03 -3.75
N PHE A 213 -6.18 2.08 -3.73
CA PHE A 213 -6.42 2.89 -2.56
C PHE A 213 -7.44 2.22 -1.65
N ILE A 214 -7.05 1.98 -0.40
CA ILE A 214 -7.86 1.27 0.60
C ILE A 214 -7.88 2.02 1.92
N ASP A 215 -9.01 1.85 2.61
CA ASP A 215 -9.27 2.44 3.90
C ASP A 215 -8.99 1.44 5.03
N SER A 216 -7.91 1.68 5.79
CA SER A 216 -7.55 0.80 6.91
C SER A 216 -8.61 0.77 8.01
N TYR A 217 -9.38 1.85 8.21
CA TYR A 217 -10.42 1.92 9.24
C TYR A 217 -11.53 0.89 9.03
N ARG A 218 -11.75 0.46 7.78
CA ARG A 218 -12.75 -0.59 7.45
C ARG A 218 -12.34 -1.99 7.91
N PHE A 219 -11.05 -2.22 8.11
CA PHE A 219 -10.52 -3.49 8.62
C PHE A 219 -10.18 -3.41 10.11
N ILE A 220 -9.81 -2.20 10.58
CA ILE A 220 -9.37 -1.93 11.93
C ILE A 220 -10.11 -0.69 12.43
N ALA A 221 -11.34 -0.89 12.89
CA ALA A 221 -12.29 0.17 13.25
C ALA A 221 -12.01 0.79 14.63
N PHE A 222 -10.81 1.33 14.81
CA PHE A 222 -10.40 2.08 15.99
C PHE A 222 -9.60 3.30 15.55
N SER A 223 -9.62 4.37 16.37
CA SER A 223 -8.78 5.53 16.12
C SER A 223 -7.29 5.16 16.18
N LEU A 224 -6.45 5.89 15.45
CA LEU A 224 -4.99 5.70 15.50
C LEU A 224 -4.43 5.76 16.94
N ASP A 225 -4.96 6.65 17.77
CA ASP A 225 -4.57 6.74 19.20
C ASP A 225 -4.87 5.43 19.95
N LYS A 226 -6.06 4.87 19.74
CA LYS A 226 -6.43 3.58 20.33
C LYS A 226 -5.57 2.45 19.80
N LEU A 227 -5.24 2.45 18.51
CA LEU A 227 -4.36 1.45 17.91
C LEU A 227 -2.95 1.51 18.46
N LEU A 228 -2.41 2.71 18.66
CA LEU A 228 -1.11 2.90 19.29
C LEU A 228 -1.12 2.43 20.75
N SER A 229 -2.23 2.56 21.47
CA SER A 229 -2.36 2.06 22.85
C SER A 229 -2.20 0.53 22.98
N PHE A 230 -2.45 -0.22 21.90
CA PHE A 230 -2.26 -1.67 21.86
C PHE A 230 -0.85 -2.10 21.45
N LEU A 231 -0.03 -1.17 20.95
CA LEU A 231 1.31 -1.44 20.46
C LEU A 231 2.35 -1.05 21.52
N SER A 232 3.21 -2.00 21.89
CA SER A 232 4.38 -1.69 22.70
C SER A 232 5.41 -0.92 21.86
N LYS A 233 6.17 -0.03 22.50
CA LYS A 233 7.12 0.87 21.80
C LYS A 233 8.19 0.12 20.99
N ASP A 234 8.57 -1.09 21.39
CA ASP A 234 9.50 -1.96 20.65
C ASP A 234 8.95 -2.45 19.30
N LYS A 235 7.63 -2.36 19.09
CA LYS A 235 6.96 -2.69 17.83
C LYS A 235 6.95 -1.56 16.82
N LEU A 236 7.25 -0.32 17.24
CA LEU A 236 7.38 0.85 16.36
C LEU A 236 8.70 0.84 15.58
N ARG A 237 9.06 -0.32 15.01
CA ARG A 237 10.35 -0.58 14.37
C ARG A 237 10.59 0.30 13.15
N VAL A 238 9.54 0.52 12.35
CA VAL A 238 9.59 1.41 11.19
C VAL A 238 9.89 2.84 11.66
N LEU A 239 9.07 3.37 12.57
CA LEU A 239 9.27 4.71 13.13
C LEU A 239 10.67 4.87 13.76
N ARG A 240 11.13 3.90 14.55
CA ARG A 240 12.45 3.94 15.20
C ARG A 240 13.60 3.95 14.21
N ARG A 241 13.44 3.27 13.07
CA ARG A 241 14.46 3.25 12.02
C ARG A 241 14.54 4.58 11.27
N GLU A 242 13.40 5.07 10.80
CA GLU A 242 13.33 6.34 10.05
C GLU A 242 13.88 7.50 10.89
N PHE A 243 13.58 7.49 12.19
CA PHE A 243 14.03 8.50 13.14
C PHE A 243 15.15 8.00 14.05
N SER A 244 16.03 7.14 13.53
CA SER A 244 17.12 6.52 14.29
C SER A 244 18.11 7.54 14.88
N HIS A 245 18.27 8.68 14.21
CA HIS A 245 19.09 9.81 14.63
C HIS A 245 18.55 10.56 15.85
N LEU A 246 17.28 10.37 16.22
CA LEU A 246 16.69 11.04 17.38
C LEU A 246 17.14 10.40 18.69
N SER A 247 17.34 11.26 19.70
CA SER A 247 17.48 10.83 21.10
C SER A 247 16.21 10.10 21.56
N GLU A 248 16.32 9.26 22.58
CA GLU A 248 15.17 8.53 23.11
C GLU A 248 14.07 9.46 23.64
N LYS A 249 14.46 10.60 24.24
CA LYS A 249 13.51 11.65 24.65
C LYS A 249 12.71 12.19 23.47
N ASN A 250 13.37 12.55 22.37
CA ASN A 250 12.71 13.10 21.19
C ASN A 250 11.90 12.04 20.45
N PHE A 251 12.40 10.81 20.38
CA PHE A 251 11.68 9.69 19.79
C PHE A 251 10.36 9.41 20.52
N ASN A 252 10.36 9.48 21.86
CA ASN A 252 9.16 9.29 22.66
C ASN A 252 8.04 10.28 22.31
N LEU A 253 8.36 11.49 21.83
CA LEU A 253 7.37 12.48 21.37
C LEU A 253 6.65 12.06 20.09
N LEU A 254 7.23 11.15 19.29
CA LEU A 254 6.64 10.64 18.05
C LEU A 254 5.79 9.38 18.27
N THR A 255 5.86 8.76 19.45
CA THR A 255 5.14 7.51 19.75
C THR A 255 3.63 7.64 19.94
N PRO A 256 3.08 8.73 20.52
CA PRO A 256 1.63 8.93 20.59
C PRO A 256 1.06 9.54 19.31
N LYS A 257 -0.26 9.54 19.17
CA LYS A 257 -0.93 10.33 18.11
C LYS A 257 -0.71 11.82 18.39
N GLY A 258 -0.12 12.54 17.43
CA GLY A 258 0.04 13.99 17.51
C GLY A 258 -1.30 14.73 17.48
N VAL A 259 -1.33 15.94 18.05
CA VAL A 259 -2.46 16.87 17.92
C VAL A 259 -2.08 17.91 16.88
N PHE A 260 -2.86 17.97 15.80
CA PHE A 260 -2.71 19.01 14.78
C PHE A 260 -3.68 20.17 15.09
N PRO A 261 -3.20 21.43 15.24
CA PRO A 261 -4.03 22.53 15.71
C PRO A 261 -4.86 23.16 14.57
N TYR A 262 -5.86 22.42 14.09
CA TYR A 262 -6.69 22.81 12.94
C TYR A 262 -7.35 24.20 13.06
N GLU A 263 -7.70 24.65 14.26
CA GLU A 263 -8.30 25.99 14.46
C GLU A 263 -7.31 27.13 14.22
N TYR A 264 -6.01 26.87 14.45
CA TYR A 264 -4.95 27.85 14.29
C TYR A 264 -4.41 27.87 12.86
N ILE A 265 -4.31 26.70 12.23
CA ILE A 265 -3.80 26.50 10.87
C ILE A 265 -4.91 26.75 9.85
N ASP A 266 -5.18 28.03 9.59
CA ASP A 266 -6.14 28.50 8.58
C ASP A 266 -5.48 28.91 7.24
N CYS A 267 -4.15 28.88 7.15
CA CYS A 267 -3.41 29.06 5.90
C CYS A 267 -2.07 28.30 5.92
N SER A 268 -1.51 28.02 4.74
CA SER A 268 -0.25 27.26 4.60
C SER A 268 0.97 28.00 5.16
N GLU A 269 0.91 29.33 5.27
CA GLU A 269 2.01 30.17 5.76
C GLU A 269 2.27 29.99 7.27
N LYS A 270 1.27 29.57 8.05
CA LYS A 270 1.36 29.37 9.51
C LYS A 270 2.10 28.08 9.92
N LEU A 271 2.59 27.32 8.96
CA LEU A 271 3.26 26.03 9.16
C LEU A 271 4.79 26.11 9.06
N ASN A 272 5.32 27.29 8.71
CA ASN A 272 6.75 27.57 8.52
C ASN A 272 7.35 28.31 9.72
#